data_AF-C0BFK6-F1
#
_entry.id   AF-C0BFK6-F1
#
_cell.length_a   1.000
_cell.length_b   1.000
_cell.length_c   1.000
_cell.angle_alpha   90.00
_cell.angle_beta   90.00
_cell.angle_gamma   90.00
#
_symmetry.space_group_name_H-M   'P 1'
#
loop_
_entity.id
_entity.type
_entity.pdbx_description
1 polymer ?
#
loop_
_entity_poly.entity_id
_entity_poly.type
_entity_poly.pdbx_seq_one_letter_code
_entity_poly.pdbx_strand_id
1 'polypeptide(L)'
;MKYVTNGFCPVRGCVIFKGNEKRIIMNTNVDVDAMRKDAVEIFQKGFACSESVIYAIKKGFDLDLSDDAIAMSSGFPWGLGDGGCICGALAGATMCIGYFFGRRTPGDEAFLKCQRLTKEFHDAFKEHCGATCCRVLTRGKEKNSPERKAQCISFVDFTVEKLAEIILREL
;
A
#
# COMPACT_ATOMS: atom_id res chain seq x y z
N MET A 1 37.41 -13.47 -12.66
CA MET A 1 37.06 -13.44 -14.09
C MET A 1 36.09 -12.28 -14.29
N LYS A 2 36.52 -11.24 -15.01
CA LYS A 2 35.80 -9.97 -15.19
C LYS A 2 34.70 -10.16 -16.24
N TYR A 3 33.48 -9.75 -15.94
CA TYR A 3 32.50 -9.38 -16.97
C TYR A 3 31.86 -8.05 -16.57
N VAL A 4 32.56 -6.98 -16.96
CA VAL A 4 31.96 -5.66 -17.15
C VAL A 4 31.52 -5.64 -18.61
N THR A 5 30.25 -5.90 -18.89
CA THR A 5 29.67 -5.60 -20.20
C THR A 5 28.94 -4.28 -20.07
N ASN A 6 29.56 -3.21 -20.57
CA ASN A 6 28.91 -1.93 -20.80
C ASN A 6 27.84 -2.12 -21.88
N GLY A 7 26.62 -2.44 -21.45
CA GLY A 7 25.44 -2.52 -22.32
C GLY A 7 24.90 -1.12 -22.60
N PHE A 8 25.12 -0.63 -23.81
CA PHE A 8 24.45 0.54 -24.37
C PHE A 8 23.00 0.15 -24.71
N CYS A 9 22.02 0.65 -23.95
CA CYS A 9 20.59 0.41 -24.21
C CYS A 9 20.02 1.57 -25.06
N PRO A 10 19.40 1.33 -26.22
CA PRO A 10 19.09 2.36 -27.21
C PRO A 10 17.77 3.13 -26.97
N VAL A 11 17.12 2.97 -25.81
CA VAL A 11 15.88 3.71 -25.52
C VAL A 11 16.18 5.05 -24.85
N ARG A 12 15.89 6.15 -25.57
CA ARG A 12 15.94 7.52 -25.05
C ARG A 12 15.06 7.63 -23.80
N GLY A 13 15.67 7.99 -22.67
CA GLY A 13 14.96 8.29 -21.42
C GLY A 13 15.39 7.54 -20.16
N CYS A 14 16.43 6.69 -20.22
CA CYS A 14 16.89 5.98 -19.04
C CYS A 14 17.71 6.91 -18.11
N VAL A 15 17.06 7.41 -17.06
CA VAL A 15 17.76 8.03 -15.92
C VAL A 15 18.56 6.92 -15.24
N ILE A 16 19.89 6.98 -15.38
CA ILE A 16 20.79 6.14 -14.59
C ILE A 16 20.59 6.56 -13.13
N PHE A 17 19.87 5.75 -12.35
CA PHE A 17 19.84 5.86 -10.90
C PHE A 17 21.21 5.46 -10.35
N LYS A 18 22.19 6.35 -10.48
CA LYS A 18 23.40 6.31 -9.66
C LYS A 18 22.95 6.50 -8.24
N GLY A 19 23.36 5.57 -7.36
CA GLY A 19 23.08 5.58 -5.93
C GLY A 19 23.16 6.99 -5.37
N ASN A 20 22.01 7.49 -4.96
CA ASN A 20 21.90 8.72 -4.21
C ASN A 20 20.90 8.36 -3.12
N GLU A 21 21.41 8.19 -1.90
CA GLU A 21 20.61 8.24 -0.68
C GLU A 21 19.90 9.60 -0.65
N LYS A 22 18.82 9.75 -1.41
CA LYS A 22 17.74 10.61 -0.98
C LYS A 22 17.19 9.92 0.26
N ARG A 23 17.80 10.25 1.41
CA ARG A 23 17.16 10.09 2.71
C ARG A 23 15.82 10.81 2.54
N ILE A 24 14.76 10.05 2.32
CA ILE A 24 13.40 10.57 2.17
C ILE A 24 13.18 11.35 3.46
N ILE A 25 13.05 12.68 3.34
CA ILE A 25 12.59 13.49 4.46
C ILE A 25 11.16 13.02 4.66
N MET A 26 10.95 12.21 5.70
CA MET A 26 9.64 11.65 6.04
C MET A 26 9.32 12.07 7.47
N ASN A 27 8.09 12.50 7.69
CA ASN A 27 7.63 12.83 9.03
C ASN A 27 7.45 11.55 9.85
N THR A 28 8.11 11.44 11.00
CA THR A 28 7.90 10.35 11.97
C THR A 28 7.05 10.77 13.17
N ASN A 29 6.74 12.06 13.31
CA ASN A 29 5.76 12.56 14.28
C ASN A 29 4.37 12.57 13.63
N VAL A 30 3.83 11.36 13.46
CA VAL A 30 2.62 11.11 12.70
C VAL A 30 1.43 10.94 13.64
N ASP A 31 0.35 11.69 13.39
CA ASP A 31 -0.93 11.49 14.05
C ASP A 31 -1.71 10.36 13.35
N VAL A 32 -1.60 9.15 13.88
CA VAL A 32 -2.24 7.95 13.32
C VAL A 32 -3.76 8.07 13.33
N ASP A 33 -4.35 8.72 14.34
CA ASP A 33 -5.80 8.90 14.42
C ASP A 33 -6.30 9.89 13.36
N ALA A 34 -5.55 10.94 13.07
CA ALA A 34 -5.84 11.84 11.95
C ALA A 34 -5.75 11.10 10.61
N MET A 35 -4.73 10.27 10.41
CA MET A 35 -4.59 9.48 9.17
C MET A 35 -5.74 8.52 8.94
N ARG A 36 -6.19 7.84 10.00
CA ARG A 36 -7.36 6.95 9.95
C ARG A 36 -8.60 7.72 9.50
N LYS A 37 -8.86 8.88 10.11
CA LYS A 37 -9.98 9.76 9.76
C LYS A 37 -9.90 10.21 8.29
N ASP A 38 -8.72 10.64 7.84
CA ASP A 38 -8.49 11.04 6.45
C ASP A 38 -8.79 9.90 5.47
N ALA A 39 -8.37 8.67 5.79
CA ALA A 39 -8.61 7.49 4.96
C ALA A 39 -10.12 7.19 4.84
N VAL A 40 -10.84 7.27 5.96
CA VAL A 40 -12.30 7.05 5.97
C VAL A 40 -13.02 8.15 5.21
N GLU A 41 -12.64 9.41 5.42
CA GLU A 41 -13.26 10.57 4.77
C GLU A 41 -13.08 10.51 3.25
N ILE A 42 -11.85 10.27 2.78
CA ILE A 42 -11.60 10.22 1.33
C ILE A 42 -12.28 9.01 0.69
N PHE A 43 -12.35 7.87 1.39
CA PHE A 43 -13.09 6.70 0.91
C PHE A 43 -14.59 6.99 0.77
N GLN A 44 -15.15 7.82 1.64
CA GLN A 44 -16.55 8.28 1.53
C GLN A 44 -16.75 9.28 0.39
N LYS A 45 -15.72 10.05 0.03
CA LYS A 45 -15.75 11.04 -1.07
C LYS A 45 -15.53 10.46 -2.47
N GLY A 46 -15.51 9.14 -2.61
CA GLY A 46 -15.50 8.46 -3.91
C GLY A 46 -14.19 7.79 -4.28
N PHE A 47 -13.15 7.91 -3.45
CA PHE A 47 -11.98 7.06 -3.59
C PHE A 47 -12.38 5.61 -3.27
N ALA A 48 -11.60 4.67 -3.78
CA ALA A 48 -11.73 3.26 -3.45
C ALA A 48 -10.82 2.86 -2.28
N CYS A 49 -11.00 1.64 -1.77
CA CYS A 49 -10.31 1.20 -0.54
C CYS A 49 -8.79 1.12 -0.67
N SER A 50 -8.25 0.71 -1.83
CA SER A 50 -6.81 0.73 -2.12
C SER A 50 -6.25 2.15 -2.19
N GLU A 51 -6.95 3.01 -2.93
CA GLU A 51 -6.60 4.42 -3.15
C GLU A 51 -6.58 5.20 -1.83
N SER A 52 -7.59 4.99 -0.99
CA SER A 52 -7.76 5.69 0.30
C SER A 52 -6.61 5.39 1.27
N VAL A 53 -6.11 4.14 1.27
CA VAL A 53 -4.95 3.74 2.09
C VAL A 53 -3.69 4.43 1.61
N ILE A 54 -3.41 4.42 0.30
CA ILE A 54 -2.22 5.09 -0.26
C ILE A 54 -2.28 6.59 0.00
N TYR A 55 -3.45 7.20 -0.20
CA TYR A 55 -3.67 8.63 0.08
C TYR A 55 -3.35 8.97 1.54
N ALA A 56 -3.90 8.23 2.49
CA ALA A 56 -3.70 8.50 3.91
C ALA A 56 -2.24 8.32 4.33
N ILE A 57 -1.57 7.25 3.87
CA ILE A 57 -0.15 7.02 4.15
C ILE A 57 0.74 8.10 3.53
N LYS A 58 0.48 8.46 2.26
CA LYS A 58 1.17 9.55 1.57
C LYS A 58 1.07 10.86 2.35
N LYS A 59 -0.15 11.24 2.75
CA LYS A 59 -0.42 12.48 3.49
C LYS A 59 0.19 12.45 4.89
N GLY A 60 0.01 11.37 5.64
CA GLY A 60 0.44 11.25 7.03
C GLY A 60 1.95 11.31 7.24
N PHE A 61 2.70 10.66 6.34
CA PHE A 61 4.17 10.63 6.39
C PHE A 61 4.83 11.76 5.57
N ASP A 62 4.03 12.66 4.98
CA ASP A 62 4.49 13.74 4.09
C ASP A 62 5.39 13.24 2.95
N LEU A 63 4.92 12.20 2.26
CA LEU A 63 5.71 11.53 1.23
C LEU A 63 5.64 12.29 -0.11
N ASP A 64 6.80 12.51 -0.72
CA ASP A 64 6.95 12.91 -2.13
C ASP A 64 6.65 11.70 -3.07
N LEU A 65 5.45 11.14 -2.93
CA LEU A 65 4.94 10.03 -3.73
C LEU A 65 4.00 10.56 -4.81
N SER A 66 4.25 10.25 -6.08
CA SER A 66 3.36 10.65 -7.18
C SER A 66 1.93 10.12 -7.00
N ASP A 67 0.93 10.90 -7.42
CA ASP A 67 -0.46 10.44 -7.50
C ASP A 67 -0.65 9.28 -8.50
N ASP A 68 0.35 9.02 -9.36
CA ASP A 68 0.39 7.80 -10.16
C ASP A 68 0.28 6.54 -9.29
N ALA A 69 0.76 6.56 -8.04
CA ALA A 69 0.60 5.44 -7.13
C ALA A 69 -0.89 5.17 -6.78
N ILE A 70 -1.69 6.23 -6.66
CA ILE A 70 -3.14 6.14 -6.46
C ILE A 70 -3.78 5.57 -7.73
N ALA A 71 -3.46 6.12 -8.91
CA ALA A 71 -3.98 5.64 -10.19
C ALA A 71 -3.62 4.17 -10.48
N MET A 72 -2.39 3.75 -10.16
CA MET A 72 -1.95 2.34 -10.25
C MET A 72 -2.78 1.42 -9.36
N SER A 73 -3.34 1.95 -8.26
CA SER A 73 -4.13 1.18 -7.30
C SER A 73 -5.63 1.09 -7.64
N SER A 74 -6.09 1.82 -8.66
CA SER A 74 -7.49 1.86 -9.10
C SER A 74 -8.00 0.53 -9.68
N GLY A 75 -7.10 -0.43 -9.93
CA GLY A 75 -7.46 -1.79 -10.35
C GLY A 75 -7.85 -2.74 -9.22
N PHE A 76 -7.58 -2.41 -7.95
CA PHE A 76 -7.91 -3.25 -6.78
C PHE A 76 -9.33 -3.11 -6.16
N PRO A 77 -10.18 -2.14 -6.49
CA PRO A 77 -11.52 -2.07 -5.91
C PRO A 77 -12.36 -3.31 -6.25
N TRP A 78 -13.23 -3.70 -5.32
CA TRP A 78 -13.94 -5.00 -5.33
C TRP A 78 -13.00 -6.22 -5.42
N GLY A 79 -11.71 -5.99 -5.15
CA GLY A 79 -10.64 -6.94 -4.94
C GLY A 79 -9.52 -6.80 -5.98
N LEU A 80 -9.82 -7.20 -7.21
CA LEU A 80 -8.99 -6.88 -8.36
C LEU A 80 -9.96 -6.74 -9.52
N GLY A 81 -10.51 -5.54 -9.66
CA GLY A 81 -11.48 -5.19 -10.69
C GLY A 81 -12.74 -6.05 -10.65
N ASP A 82 -13.31 -6.25 -9.46
CA ASP A 82 -14.51 -7.10 -9.24
C ASP A 82 -14.29 -8.62 -9.40
N GLY A 83 -13.06 -9.08 -9.56
CA GLY A 83 -12.74 -10.51 -9.55
C GLY A 83 -12.96 -11.20 -8.19
N GLY A 84 -13.16 -10.43 -7.11
CA GLY A 84 -13.38 -10.94 -5.75
C GLY A 84 -12.15 -11.54 -5.06
N CYS A 85 -10.96 -11.27 -5.61
CA CYS A 85 -9.64 -11.70 -5.09
C CYS A 85 -9.21 -10.83 -3.90
N ILE A 86 -7.91 -10.58 -3.73
CA ILE A 86 -7.33 -9.82 -2.61
C ILE A 86 -8.10 -8.53 -2.28
N CYS A 87 -8.31 -8.22 -1.00
CA CYS A 87 -8.94 -6.96 -0.58
C CYS A 87 -8.13 -5.74 -1.06
N GLY A 88 -8.80 -4.71 -1.59
CA GLY A 88 -8.12 -3.51 -2.08
C GLY A 88 -7.35 -2.75 -1.01
N ALA A 89 -7.87 -2.64 0.22
CA ALA A 89 -7.15 -2.01 1.32
C ALA A 89 -5.83 -2.76 1.63
N LEU A 90 -5.88 -4.09 1.69
CA LEU A 90 -4.71 -4.96 1.88
C LEU A 90 -3.69 -4.81 0.73
N ALA A 91 -4.16 -4.72 -0.52
CA ALA A 91 -3.30 -4.49 -1.68
C ALA A 91 -2.63 -3.11 -1.63
N GLY A 92 -3.39 -2.05 -1.34
CA GLY A 92 -2.86 -0.69 -1.18
C GLY A 92 -1.81 -0.60 -0.07
N ALA A 93 -2.06 -1.26 1.08
CA ALA A 93 -1.07 -1.33 2.15
C ALA A 93 0.20 -2.08 1.74
N THR A 94 0.07 -3.18 1.00
CA THR A 94 1.22 -3.93 0.47
C THR A 94 2.07 -3.08 -0.47
N MET A 95 1.43 -2.23 -1.30
CA MET A 95 2.14 -1.23 -2.12
C MET A 95 2.93 -0.24 -1.27
N CYS A 96 2.32 0.27 -0.20
CA CYS A 96 3.00 1.17 0.74
C CYS A 96 4.19 0.49 1.45
N ILE A 97 4.05 -0.75 1.93
CA ILE A 97 5.18 -1.49 2.53
C ILE A 97 6.34 -1.61 1.52
N GLY A 98 6.02 -1.92 0.25
CA GLY A 98 7.00 -1.94 -0.84
C GLY A 98 7.63 -0.57 -1.12
N TYR A 99 6.89 0.53 -0.93
CA TYR A 99 7.44 1.87 -1.06
C TYR A 99 8.48 2.18 0.03
N PHE A 100 8.20 1.83 1.29
CA PHE A 100 9.11 2.11 2.41
C PHE A 100 10.31 1.15 2.46
N PHE A 101 10.07 -0.15 2.27
CA PHE A 101 11.04 -1.20 2.59
C PHE A 101 11.41 -2.08 1.39
N GLY A 102 10.83 -1.82 0.22
CA GLY A 102 11.10 -2.60 -0.99
C GLY A 102 12.43 -2.25 -1.64
N ARG A 103 12.99 -3.25 -2.35
CA ARG A 103 14.18 -3.09 -3.18
C ARG A 103 13.99 -2.07 -4.31
N ARG A 104 15.08 -1.39 -4.69
CA ARG A 104 15.14 -0.55 -5.91
C ARG A 104 15.93 -1.19 -7.04
N THR A 105 16.79 -2.15 -6.71
CA THR A 105 17.64 -2.87 -7.65
C THR A 105 17.38 -4.38 -7.53
N PRO A 106 17.34 -5.14 -8.64
CA PRO A 106 17.29 -6.60 -8.57
C PRO A 106 18.46 -7.16 -7.72
N GLY A 107 18.16 -8.15 -6.88
CA GLY A 107 19.14 -8.81 -5.99
C GLY A 107 19.35 -8.15 -4.62
N ASP A 108 18.77 -6.97 -4.38
CA ASP A 108 18.84 -6.29 -3.08
C ASP A 108 18.05 -7.05 -1.98
N GLU A 109 18.70 -7.27 -0.84
CA GLU A 109 18.17 -7.97 0.33
C GLU A 109 17.03 -7.23 1.03
N ALA A 110 16.82 -5.93 0.76
CA ALA A 110 15.65 -5.18 1.21
C ALA A 110 14.32 -5.91 0.88
N PHE A 111 14.32 -6.71 -0.20
CA PHE A 111 13.23 -7.62 -0.55
C PHE A 111 12.81 -8.54 0.61
N LEU A 112 13.76 -9.09 1.37
CA LEU A 112 13.48 -10.01 2.48
C LEU A 112 12.78 -9.30 3.64
N LYS A 113 13.23 -8.08 3.99
CA LYS A 113 12.55 -7.24 4.99
C LYS A 113 11.13 -6.89 4.51
N CYS A 114 10.98 -6.42 3.28
CA CYS A 114 9.68 -6.10 2.70
C CYS A 114 8.72 -7.29 2.72
N GLN A 115 9.18 -8.49 2.33
CA GLN A 115 8.35 -9.69 2.31
C GLN A 115 7.91 -10.09 3.73
N ARG A 116 8.82 -10.05 4.70
CA ARG A 116 8.51 -10.40 6.10
C ARG A 116 7.51 -9.43 6.71
N LEU A 117 7.66 -8.13 6.51
CA LEU A 117 6.71 -7.11 6.97
C LEU A 117 5.35 -7.22 6.28
N THR A 118 5.35 -7.52 4.98
CA THR A 118 4.11 -7.77 4.22
C THR A 118 3.39 -9.02 4.76
N LYS A 119 4.13 -10.08 5.11
CA LYS A 119 3.56 -11.28 5.71
C LYS A 119 2.96 -10.98 7.09
N GLU A 120 3.67 -10.25 7.93
CA GLU A 120 3.17 -9.80 9.23
C GLU A 120 1.86 -9.00 9.07
N PHE A 121 1.85 -8.03 8.16
CA PHE A 121 0.65 -7.25 7.87
C PHE A 121 -0.50 -8.10 7.33
N HIS A 122 -0.21 -9.03 6.42
CA HIS A 122 -1.20 -9.98 5.89
C HIS A 122 -1.84 -10.81 7.01
N ASP A 123 -1.03 -11.35 7.90
CA ASP A 123 -1.50 -12.21 8.98
C ASP A 123 -2.35 -11.41 9.99
N ALA A 124 -1.92 -10.21 10.36
CA ALA A 124 -2.69 -9.29 11.20
C ALA A 124 -4.03 -8.88 10.55
N PHE A 125 -4.02 -8.57 9.24
CA PHE A 125 -5.23 -8.25 8.50
C PHE A 125 -6.19 -9.45 8.47
N LYS A 126 -5.69 -10.66 8.23
CA LYS A 126 -6.51 -11.87 8.21
C LYS A 126 -7.09 -12.18 9.58
N GLU A 127 -6.31 -12.01 10.66
CA GLU A 127 -6.76 -12.21 12.03
C GLU A 127 -7.88 -11.22 12.41
N HIS A 128 -7.70 -9.94 12.08
CA HIS A 128 -8.69 -8.90 12.40
C HIS A 128 -9.94 -8.97 11.50
N CYS A 129 -9.77 -9.17 10.19
CA CYS A 129 -10.85 -9.07 9.20
C CYS A 129 -11.50 -10.44 8.89
N GLY A 130 -10.87 -11.54 9.28
CA GLY A 130 -11.32 -12.93 9.08
C GLY A 130 -10.89 -13.58 7.76
N ALA A 131 -10.52 -12.80 6.73
CA ALA A 131 -10.03 -13.31 5.45
C ALA A 131 -9.23 -12.24 4.70
N THR A 132 -8.64 -12.60 3.56
CA THR A 132 -7.93 -11.66 2.68
C THR A 132 -8.59 -11.47 1.32
N CYS A 133 -9.40 -12.44 0.86
CA CYS A 133 -10.18 -12.32 -0.37
C CYS A 133 -11.45 -11.50 -0.13
N CYS A 134 -11.65 -10.44 -0.93
CA CYS A 134 -12.80 -9.55 -0.90
C CYS A 134 -14.13 -10.32 -0.99
N ARG A 135 -14.22 -11.35 -1.85
CA ARG A 135 -15.42 -12.21 -1.96
C ARG A 135 -15.80 -12.88 -0.65
N VAL A 136 -14.82 -13.31 0.14
CA VAL A 136 -15.07 -13.96 1.43
C VAL A 136 -15.47 -12.91 2.46
N LEU A 137 -14.74 -11.80 2.52
CA LEU A 137 -15.01 -10.70 3.46
C LEU A 137 -16.42 -10.10 3.29
N THR A 138 -16.88 -9.98 2.05
CA THR A 138 -18.17 -9.36 1.71
C THR A 138 -19.25 -10.39 1.39
N ARG A 139 -19.07 -11.66 1.78
CA ARG A 139 -20.05 -12.71 1.52
C ARG A 139 -21.41 -12.34 2.13
N GLY A 140 -22.47 -12.52 1.34
CA GLY A 140 -23.85 -12.22 1.78
C GLY A 140 -24.19 -10.73 1.83
N LYS A 141 -23.35 -9.85 1.27
CA LYS A 141 -23.62 -8.41 1.18
C LYS A 141 -23.70 -7.95 -0.26
N GLU A 142 -24.74 -7.17 -0.56
CA GLU A 142 -24.92 -6.56 -1.87
C GLU A 142 -23.78 -5.58 -2.20
N LYS A 143 -23.43 -5.47 -3.48
CA LYS A 143 -22.17 -4.84 -3.92
C LYS A 143 -22.06 -3.36 -3.53
N ASN A 144 -23.16 -2.62 -3.59
CA ASN A 144 -23.22 -1.20 -3.28
C ASN A 144 -24.05 -0.92 -2.02
N SER A 145 -24.19 -1.92 -1.15
CA SER A 145 -25.00 -1.78 0.05
C SER A 145 -24.30 -0.92 1.10
N PRO A 146 -25.04 -0.13 1.91
CA PRO A 146 -24.47 0.61 3.03
C PRO A 146 -23.74 -0.30 4.02
N GLU A 147 -24.23 -1.52 4.24
CA GLU A 147 -23.62 -2.50 5.15
C GLU A 147 -22.25 -2.96 4.64
N ARG A 148 -22.12 -3.20 3.32
CA ARG A 148 -20.83 -3.52 2.72
C ARG A 148 -19.88 -2.32 2.79
N LYS A 149 -20.37 -1.10 2.52
CA LYS A 149 -19.56 0.11 2.61
C LYS A 149 -19.04 0.33 4.03
N ALA A 150 -19.88 0.16 5.06
CA ALA A 150 -19.49 0.27 6.46
C ALA A 150 -18.41 -0.76 6.85
N GLN A 151 -18.55 -2.01 6.39
CA GLN A 151 -17.53 -3.04 6.60
C GLN A 151 -16.21 -2.71 5.87
N CYS A 152 -16.27 -2.20 4.64
CA CYS A 152 -15.07 -1.77 3.94
C CYS A 152 -14.41 -0.55 4.61
N ILE A 153 -15.18 0.34 5.24
CA ILE A 153 -14.67 1.46 6.04
C ILE A 153 -13.86 0.92 7.23
N SER A 154 -14.38 -0.07 7.98
CA SER A 154 -13.63 -0.64 9.11
C SER A 154 -12.34 -1.34 8.66
N PHE A 155 -12.33 -1.97 7.49
CA PHE A 155 -11.10 -2.54 6.93
C PHE A 155 -10.07 -1.48 6.54
N VAL A 156 -10.50 -0.36 5.94
CA VAL A 156 -9.61 0.76 5.59
C VAL A 156 -9.02 1.37 6.85
N ASP A 157 -9.85 1.60 7.88
CA ASP A 157 -9.44 2.14 9.17
C ASP A 157 -8.35 1.28 9.84
N PHE A 158 -8.63 -0.02 10.03
CA PHE A 158 -7.65 -0.97 10.57
C PHE A 158 -6.36 -1.05 9.73
N THR A 159 -6.51 -1.05 8.40
CA THR A 159 -5.38 -1.15 7.47
C THR A 159 -4.41 0.02 7.67
N VAL A 160 -4.93 1.25 7.78
CA VAL A 160 -4.10 2.45 7.97
C VAL A 160 -3.43 2.44 9.33
N GLU A 161 -4.18 2.12 10.40
CA GLU A 161 -3.63 2.00 11.76
C GLU A 161 -2.48 0.98 11.82
N LYS A 162 -2.74 -0.26 11.38
CA LYS A 162 -1.75 -1.34 11.49
C LYS A 162 -0.55 -1.11 10.58
N LEU A 163 -0.76 -0.52 9.41
CA LEU A 163 0.34 -0.16 8.51
C LEU A 163 1.20 0.96 9.10
N ALA A 164 0.59 2.00 9.67
CA ALA A 164 1.33 3.08 10.31
C ALA A 164 2.15 2.55 11.50
N GLU A 165 1.59 1.66 12.32
CA GLU A 165 2.30 0.98 13.41
C GLU A 165 3.56 0.26 12.90
N ILE A 166 3.43 -0.56 11.85
CA ILE A 166 4.56 -1.29 11.26
C ILE A 166 5.61 -0.31 10.70
N ILE A 167 5.18 0.74 10.01
CA ILE A 167 6.12 1.72 9.43
C ILE A 167 6.87 2.44 10.55
N LEU A 168 6.16 3.02 11.53
CA LEU A 168 6.77 3.76 12.65
C LEU A 168 7.70 2.91 13.51
N ARG A 169 7.43 1.60 13.63
CA ARG A 169 8.32 0.67 14.34
C ARG A 169 9.63 0.42 13.60
N GLU A 170 9.60 0.47 12.27
CA GLU A 170 10.72 0.05 11.41
C GLU A 170 11.54 1.21 10.85
N LEU A 171 11.12 2.45 11.13
CA LEU A 171 11.82 3.72 10.86
C LEU A 171 12.64 4.17 12.06
#